data_AF-A0A924X5L6-F1
#
_entry.id   AF-A0A924X5L6-F1
#
_cell.length_a   1.000
_cell.length_b   1.000
_cell.length_c   1.000
_cell.angle_alpha   90.00
_cell.angle_beta   90.00
_cell.angle_gamma   90.00
#
_symmetry.space_group_name_H-M   'P 1'
#
loop_
_entity.id
_entity.type
_entity.pdbx_description
1 polymer ?
#
loop_
_entity_poly.entity_id
_entity_poly.type
_entity_poly.pdbx_seq_one_letter_code
_entity_poly.pdbx_strand_id
1 'polypeptide(L)'
;MNRVALLMVGFCVAMACAGTTEPAEPDFGAHYRVVLQPESPVLGSTTVSLTVSYGGCRNNHGFVLRHRIRIDTAEIWLQKITPDEPCDMLVTERRAFAIPEGVQTLAHVRLMAPDVDPYRLRP
;
A
#
# COMPACT_ATOMS: atom_id res chain seq x y z
N MET A 1 4.74 -2.46 -73.87
CA MET A 1 5.59 -3.19 -72.90
C MET A 1 5.37 -2.59 -71.52
N ASN A 2 4.98 -3.46 -70.58
CA ASN A 2 4.62 -3.18 -69.19
C ASN A 2 5.65 -2.34 -68.43
N ARG A 3 5.17 -1.50 -67.51
CA ARG A 3 5.62 -1.49 -66.10
C ARG A 3 4.64 -0.70 -65.23
N VAL A 4 3.80 -1.47 -64.54
CA VAL A 4 3.03 -1.08 -63.36
C VAL A 4 4.03 -0.78 -62.24
N ALA A 5 3.94 0.40 -61.63
CA ALA A 5 4.62 0.72 -60.37
C ALA A 5 3.58 1.21 -59.37
N LEU A 6 3.10 0.24 -58.61
CA LEU A 6 2.32 0.35 -57.38
C LEU A 6 3.13 1.17 -56.36
N LEU A 7 2.58 2.27 -55.84
CA LEU A 7 3.17 2.96 -54.68
C LEU A 7 2.14 2.95 -53.56
N MET A 8 2.41 2.05 -52.60
CA MET A 8 1.57 1.75 -51.45
C MET A 8 1.39 2.96 -50.54
N VAL A 9 0.13 3.16 -50.16
CA VAL A 9 -0.32 3.99 -49.04
C VAL A 9 0.17 3.37 -47.74
N GLY A 10 1.19 3.98 -47.11
CA GLY A 10 1.64 3.66 -45.76
C GLY A 10 0.91 4.53 -44.74
N PHE A 11 -0.30 4.13 -44.35
CA PHE A 11 -1.05 4.74 -43.24
C PHE A 11 -0.44 4.24 -41.92
N CYS A 12 0.46 5.03 -41.33
CA CYS A 12 1.01 4.77 -40.00
C CYS A 12 -0.11 4.90 -38.95
N VAL A 13 -0.69 3.78 -38.55
CA VAL A 13 -1.54 3.70 -37.36
C VAL A 13 -0.65 3.87 -36.14
N ALA A 14 -0.62 5.08 -35.58
CA ALA A 14 -0.08 5.31 -34.25
C ALA A 14 -1.00 4.63 -33.23
N MET A 15 -0.68 3.40 -32.86
CA MET A 15 -1.23 2.80 -31.63
C MET A 15 -0.71 3.64 -30.46
N ALA A 16 -1.58 4.49 -29.94
CA ALA A 16 -1.41 5.04 -28.60
C ALA A 16 -1.39 3.86 -27.63
N CYS A 17 -0.21 3.52 -27.10
CA CYS A 17 -0.12 2.72 -25.90
C CYS A 17 -0.85 3.49 -24.80
N ALA A 18 -2.11 3.11 -24.55
CA ALA A 18 -2.78 3.42 -23.31
C ALA A 18 -2.00 2.68 -22.22
N GLY A 19 -0.98 3.34 -21.68
CA GLY A 19 -0.31 2.88 -20.48
C GLY A 19 -1.37 2.78 -19.40
N THR A 20 -1.80 1.57 -19.09
CA THR A 20 -2.50 1.28 -17.84
C THR A 20 -1.51 1.63 -16.74
N THR A 21 -1.66 2.82 -16.17
CA THR A 21 -0.91 3.23 -14.99
C THR A 21 -1.31 2.27 -13.88
N GLU A 22 -0.52 1.21 -13.70
CA GLU A 22 -0.61 0.36 -12.52
C GLU A 22 -0.63 1.28 -11.29
N PRO A 23 -1.48 0.99 -10.30
CA PRO A 23 -1.54 1.84 -9.13
C PRO A 23 -0.16 1.90 -8.50
N ALA A 24 0.34 3.12 -8.26
CA ALA A 24 1.61 3.30 -7.58
C ALA A 24 1.62 2.49 -6.28
N GLU A 25 2.66 1.68 -6.10
CA GLU A 25 2.85 0.90 -4.87
C GLU A 25 2.84 1.82 -3.66
N PRO A 26 2.32 1.37 -2.50
CA PRO A 26 2.37 2.15 -1.27
C PRO A 26 3.81 2.50 -0.89
N ASP A 27 4.06 3.77 -0.59
CA ASP A 27 5.29 4.17 0.12
C ASP A 27 5.13 3.83 1.61
N PHE A 28 5.88 2.82 2.05
CA PHE A 28 5.92 2.34 3.42
C PHE A 28 6.92 3.10 4.31
N GLY A 29 7.77 3.95 3.72
CA GLY A 29 8.83 4.65 4.43
C GLY A 29 9.96 3.72 4.90
N ALA A 30 10.45 3.95 6.12
CA ALA A 30 11.55 3.16 6.70
C ALA A 30 11.13 1.73 7.08
N HIS A 31 12.09 0.85 7.37
CA HIS A 31 11.82 -0.58 7.55
C HIS A 31 10.95 -0.88 8.79
N TYR A 32 9.91 -1.68 8.59
CA TYR A 32 9.08 -2.28 9.63
C TYR A 32 8.33 -3.48 9.08
N ARG A 33 7.76 -4.27 9.99
CA ARG A 33 6.89 -5.41 9.66
C ARG A 33 5.58 -5.30 10.43
N VAL A 34 4.49 -5.69 9.79
CA VAL A 34 3.22 -5.97 10.48
C VAL A 34 3.21 -7.42 10.92
N VAL A 35 2.89 -7.64 12.19
CA VAL A 35 2.79 -8.96 12.80
C VAL A 35 1.32 -9.38 12.79
N LEU A 36 1.00 -10.46 12.07
CA LEU A 36 -0.39 -10.94 11.90
C LEU A 36 -0.84 -11.96 12.96
N GLN A 37 0.11 -12.48 13.75
CA GLN A 37 -0.09 -13.47 14.80
C GLN A 37 0.80 -13.20 16.03
N PRO A 38 0.37 -13.57 17.25
CA PRO A 38 -0.87 -14.26 17.57
C PRO A 38 -2.11 -13.37 17.47
N GLU A 39 -1.93 -12.04 17.57
CA GLU A 39 -3.02 -11.10 17.47
C GLU A 39 -3.11 -10.51 16.07
N SER A 40 -4.22 -10.76 15.40
CA SER A 40 -4.47 -10.20 14.07
C SER A 40 -4.77 -8.69 14.13
N PRO A 41 -4.50 -7.96 13.03
CA PRO A 41 -5.01 -6.61 12.84
C PRO A 41 -6.54 -6.57 12.93
N VAL A 42 -7.07 -5.58 13.64
CA VAL A 42 -8.52 -5.40 13.87
C VAL A 42 -8.94 -4.03 13.38
N LEU A 43 -10.01 -3.96 12.59
CA LEU A 43 -10.63 -2.73 12.15
C LEU A 43 -11.83 -2.43 13.05
N GLY A 44 -11.67 -1.50 13.99
CA GLY A 44 -12.78 -1.00 14.78
C GLY A 44 -13.57 0.08 14.02
N SER A 45 -14.57 0.66 14.69
CA SER A 45 -15.40 1.74 14.11
C SER A 45 -14.63 3.04 13.85
N THR A 46 -13.61 3.33 14.67
CA THR A 46 -12.84 4.59 14.61
C THR A 46 -11.33 4.38 14.54
N THR A 47 -10.85 3.16 14.81
CA THR A 47 -9.41 2.85 14.85
C THR A 47 -9.08 1.52 14.22
N VAL A 48 -7.95 1.43 13.54
CA VAL A 48 -7.31 0.15 13.21
C VAL A 48 -6.24 -0.13 14.26
N SER A 49 -6.27 -1.33 14.83
CA SER A 49 -5.28 -1.80 15.80
C SER A 49 -4.46 -2.93 15.20
N LEU A 50 -3.13 -2.80 15.20
CA LEU A 50 -2.23 -3.81 14.65
C LEU A 50 -0.89 -3.83 15.38
N THR A 51 -0.22 -4.97 15.32
CA THR A 51 1.11 -5.13 15.92
C THR A 51 2.18 -4.81 14.88
N VAL A 52 3.07 -3.89 15.22
CA VAL A 52 4.23 -3.51 14.39
C VAL A 52 5.52 -3.98 15.05
N SER A 53 6.48 -4.36 14.22
CA SER A 53 7.83 -4.72 14.63
C SER A 53 8.82 -3.90 13.81
N TYR A 54 9.76 -3.21 14.46
CA TYR A 54 10.73 -2.35 13.80
C TYR A 54 12.06 -2.31 14.56
N GLY A 55 13.15 -2.11 13.81
CA GLY A 55 14.48 -1.86 14.37
C GLY A 55 14.60 -0.41 14.84
N GLY A 56 15.27 -0.18 15.97
CA GLY A 56 15.46 1.17 16.49
C GLY A 56 16.08 1.16 17.88
N CYS A 57 16.67 2.28 18.26
CA CYS A 57 17.36 2.44 19.53
C CYS A 57 16.38 2.97 20.59
N ARG A 58 15.18 3.36 20.16
CA ARG A 58 14.12 3.96 20.97
C ARG A 58 12.76 3.39 20.54
N ASN A 59 11.82 3.39 21.48
CA ASN A 59 10.45 2.90 21.30
C ASN A 59 9.45 3.99 20.87
N ASN A 60 9.93 5.09 20.28
CA ASN A 60 9.11 6.25 19.91
C ASN A 60 9.11 6.55 18.40
N HIS A 61 9.33 5.53 17.56
CA HIS A 61 9.28 5.70 16.11
C HIS A 61 7.88 6.12 15.66
N GLY A 62 7.83 7.10 14.75
CA GLY A 62 6.60 7.65 14.21
C GLY A 62 6.06 6.84 13.04
N PHE A 63 4.75 6.68 13.01
CA PHE A 63 4.01 6.05 11.92
C PHE A 63 2.81 6.91 11.55
N VAL A 64 2.51 7.00 10.26
CA VAL A 64 1.31 7.66 9.73
C VAL A 64 0.46 6.61 9.02
N LEU A 65 -0.83 6.53 9.36
CA LEU A 65 -1.77 5.71 8.61
C LEU A 65 -2.15 6.43 7.31
N ARG A 66 -1.76 5.82 6.20
CA ARG A 66 -2.10 6.23 4.84
C ARG A 66 -3.25 5.38 4.32
N HIS A 67 -3.96 5.91 3.35
CA HIS A 67 -5.08 5.22 2.75
C HIS A 67 -5.25 5.62 1.28
N ARG A 68 -5.95 4.76 0.55
CA ARG A 68 -6.42 5.00 -0.80
C ARG A 68 -7.81 4.37 -0.90
N ILE A 69 -8.81 5.20 -1.17
CA ILE A 69 -10.17 4.75 -1.40
C ILE A 69 -10.39 4.62 -2.90
N ARG A 70 -11.03 3.52 -3.28
CA ARG A 70 -11.64 3.30 -4.60
C ARG A 70 -13.11 2.96 -4.38
N ILE A 71 -13.89 3.00 -5.46
CA ILE A 71 -15.35 2.76 -5.53
C ILE A 71 -15.96 2.14 -4.26
N ASP A 72 -15.61 0.89 -3.95
CA ASP A 72 -16.14 0.10 -2.83
C ASP A 72 -15.06 -0.52 -1.92
N THR A 73 -13.80 -0.14 -2.12
CA THR A 73 -12.62 -0.75 -1.48
C THR A 73 -11.71 0.32 -0.90
N ALA A 74 -11.08 0.02 0.23
CA ALA A 74 -10.00 0.82 0.78
C ALA A 74 -8.75 -0.02 0.97
N GLU A 75 -7.62 0.53 0.56
CA GLU A 75 -6.29 0.07 0.95
C GLU A 75 -5.78 1.02 2.03
N ILE A 76 -5.34 0.48 3.15
CA ILE A 76 -4.67 1.24 4.21
C ILE A 76 -3.29 0.67 4.47
N TRP A 77 -2.33 1.52 4.83
CA TRP A 77 -0.97 1.10 5.18
C TRP A 77 -0.34 2.06 6.16
N LEU A 78 0.68 1.60 6.88
CA LEU A 78 1.50 2.49 7.69
C LEU A 78 2.67 2.99 6.85
N GLN A 79 3.01 4.26 7.02
CA GLN A 79 4.27 4.83 6.59
C GLN A 79 5.12 5.10 7.82
N LYS A 80 6.26 4.43 7.97
CA LYS A 80 7.21 4.72 9.04
C LYS A 80 8.00 5.98 8.68
N ILE A 81 7.75 7.07 9.39
CA ILE A 81 8.35 8.38 9.11
C ILE A 81 9.67 8.60 9.84
N THR A 82 9.93 7.83 10.91
CA THR A 82 11.24 7.83 11.57
C THR A 82 12.20 6.95 10.76
N PRO A 83 13.37 7.48 10.33
CA PRO A 83 14.38 6.69 9.62
C PRO A 83 14.85 5.47 10.41
N ASP A 84 15.55 4.56 9.74
CA ASP A 84 16.18 3.44 10.43
C ASP A 84 17.40 3.90 11.21
N GLU A 85 17.55 3.35 12.41
CA GLU A 85 18.66 3.63 13.30
C GLU A 85 19.62 2.42 13.29
N PRO A 86 20.94 2.62 13.41
CA PRO A 86 21.95 1.57 13.18
C PRO A 86 22.14 0.64 14.38
N CYS A 87 21.07 0.21 15.03
CA CYS A 87 21.10 -0.58 16.25
C CYS A 87 20.25 -1.84 16.13
N ASP A 88 20.71 -2.90 16.80
CA ASP A 88 20.16 -4.25 16.67
C ASP A 88 18.95 -4.51 17.59
N MET A 89 18.44 -3.49 18.27
CA MET A 89 17.25 -3.63 19.10
C MET A 89 16.00 -3.71 18.23
N LEU A 90 15.20 -4.76 18.46
CA LEU A 90 13.90 -4.95 17.83
C LEU A 90 12.79 -4.57 18.80
N VAL A 91 11.99 -3.59 18.43
CA VAL A 91 10.79 -3.19 19.18
C VAL A 91 9.57 -3.84 18.53
N THR A 92 8.71 -4.46 19.33
CA THR A 92 7.42 -5.02 18.87
C THR A 92 6.31 -4.55 19.80
N GLU A 93 5.28 -3.92 19.24
CA GLU A 93 4.22 -3.30 20.02
C GLU A 93 2.89 -3.24 19.24
N ARG A 94 1.78 -3.28 19.98
CA ARG A 94 0.44 -3.06 19.44
C ARG A 94 0.13 -1.58 19.44
N ARG A 95 -0.27 -1.04 18.28
CA ARG A 95 -0.65 0.37 18.12
C ARG A 95 -2.04 0.49 17.50
N ALA A 96 -2.73 1.55 17.89
CA ALA A 96 -4.02 1.94 17.34
C ALA A 96 -3.87 3.25 16.56
N PHE A 97 -4.47 3.31 15.38
CA PHE A 97 -4.45 4.48 14.51
C PHE A 97 -5.88 4.87 14.15
N ALA A 98 -6.18 6.17 14.19
CA ALA A 98 -7.46 6.68 13.75
C ALA A 98 -7.69 6.34 12.27
N ILE A 99 -8.86 5.78 11.96
CA ILE A 99 -9.24 5.46 10.60
C ILE A 99 -9.71 6.75 9.91
N PRO A 100 -9.24 7.05 8.68
CA PRO A 100 -9.72 8.18 7.90
C PRO A 100 -11.21 8.05 7.58
N GLU A 101 -11.92 9.17 7.55
CA GLU A 101 -13.34 9.20 7.18
C GLU A 101 -13.58 8.53 5.82
N GLY A 102 -14.66 7.76 5.73
CA GLY A 102 -15.06 7.03 4.53
C GLY A 102 -14.46 5.63 4.42
N VAL A 103 -13.36 5.30 5.11
CA VAL A 103 -12.81 3.93 5.11
C VAL A 103 -13.71 2.97 5.89
N GLN A 104 -14.25 3.42 7.03
CA GLN A 104 -15.06 2.60 7.94
C GLN A 104 -16.41 2.15 7.36
N THR A 105 -16.89 2.81 6.31
CA THR A 105 -18.17 2.47 5.65
C THR A 105 -18.00 1.48 4.51
N LEU A 106 -16.76 1.14 4.13
CA LEU A 106 -16.48 0.28 2.97
C LEU A 106 -16.52 -1.19 3.37
N ALA A 107 -17.09 -2.02 2.49
CA ALA A 107 -17.23 -3.46 2.72
C ALA A 107 -15.88 -4.21 2.65
N HIS A 108 -14.90 -3.63 1.97
CA HIS A 108 -13.62 -4.27 1.67
C HIS A 108 -12.46 -3.34 2.02
N VAL A 109 -11.95 -3.48 3.25
CA VAL A 109 -10.72 -2.80 3.69
C VAL A 109 -9.56 -3.79 3.71
N ARG A 110 -8.46 -3.45 3.03
CA ARG A 110 -7.23 -4.25 2.97
C ARG A 110 -6.10 -3.48 3.66
N LEU A 111 -5.39 -4.17 4.54
CA LEU A 111 -4.12 -3.71 5.09
C LEU A 111 -2.99 -4.12 4.15
N MET A 112 -2.26 -3.14 3.65
CA MET A 112 -1.01 -3.33 2.89
C MET A 112 0.17 -3.11 3.82
N ALA A 113 1.23 -3.89 3.67
CA ALA A 113 2.48 -3.74 4.41
C ALA A 113 3.66 -4.37 3.64
N PRO A 114 4.93 -4.01 3.97
CA PRO A 114 6.11 -4.35 3.16
C PRO A 114 6.30 -5.83 2.84
N ASP A 115 6.07 -6.72 3.82
CA ASP A 115 6.44 -8.14 3.73
C ASP A 115 5.25 -9.09 3.91
N VAL A 116 4.03 -8.60 3.68
CA VAL A 116 2.81 -9.40 3.83
C VAL A 116 1.90 -9.20 2.64
N ASP A 117 1.30 -10.29 2.19
CA ASP A 117 0.21 -10.23 1.22
C ASP A 117 -0.91 -9.32 1.77
N PRO A 118 -1.61 -8.58 0.89
CA PRO A 118 -2.69 -7.70 1.32
C PRO A 118 -3.70 -8.40 2.24
N TYR A 119 -3.74 -7.98 3.49
CA TYR A 119 -4.52 -8.63 4.53
C TYR A 119 -5.92 -8.04 4.58
N ARG A 120 -6.96 -8.86 4.42
CA ARG A 120 -8.34 -8.40 4.54
C ARG A 120 -8.68 -8.13 6.00
N LEU A 121 -8.94 -6.86 6.33
CA LEU A 121 -9.39 -6.48 7.65
C LEU A 121 -10.85 -6.90 7.85
N ARG A 122 -11.14 -7.42 9.04
CA ARG A 122 -12.49 -7.73 9.48
C ARG A 122 -12.94 -6.65 10.48
N PRO A 123 -14.20 -6.18 10.37
CA PRO A 123 -14.85 -5.39 11.42
C PRO A 123 -14.88 -6.14 12.76
#